data_AF-A0A1G3QYY4-F1
#
_entry.id   AF-A0A1G3QYY4-F1
#
_cell.length_a   1.000
_cell.length_b   1.000
_cell.length_c   1.000
_cell.angle_alpha   90.00
_cell.angle_beta   90.00
_cell.angle_gamma   90.00
#
_symmetry.space_group_name_H-M   'P 1'
#
loop_
_entity.id
_entity.type
_entity.pdbx_description
1 polymer ?
#
loop_
_entity_poly.entity_id
_entity_poly.type
_entity_poly.pdbx_seq_one_letter_code
_entity_poly.pdbx_strand_id
1 'polypeptide(L)'
;MDMLTGQAPFILFKLNRVLYYGNADQLLDFTTKDDTANYVAEAALDSDTPRHLRIAGDQISARQLTEVVSRIKNKKYRLLYGGGLSMLDVMLK
;
A
#
# COMPACT_ATOMS: atom_id res chain seq x y z
N MET A 1 5.40 10.08 -9.99
CA MET A 1 4.08 9.43 -9.76
C MET A 1 4.21 8.63 -8.48
N ASP A 2 3.29 8.78 -7.54
CA ASP A 2 3.25 7.98 -6.32
C ASP A 2 2.35 6.75 -6.53
N MET A 3 2.70 5.60 -5.93
CA MET A 3 2.00 4.32 -6.09
C MET A 3 0.54 4.43 -5.65
N LEU A 4 0.27 5.16 -4.57
CA LEU A 4 -1.06 5.28 -3.97
C LEU A 4 -2.09 6.00 -4.84
N THR A 5 -1.63 6.89 -5.73
CA THR A 5 -2.50 7.78 -6.52
C THR A 5 -2.35 7.61 -8.03
N GLY A 6 -1.33 6.87 -8.46
CA GLY A 6 -0.94 6.69 -9.86
C GLY A 6 -1.24 5.29 -10.37
N GLN A 7 -0.22 4.44 -10.41
CA GLN A 7 -0.25 3.18 -11.17
C GLN A 7 -1.06 2.05 -10.52
N ALA A 8 -1.28 2.09 -9.19
CA ALA A 8 -2.08 1.10 -8.46
C ALA A 8 -3.00 1.82 -7.45
N PRO A 9 -4.13 2.39 -7.89
CA PRO A 9 -4.91 3.31 -7.05
C PRO A 9 -5.67 2.56 -5.95
N PHE A 10 -5.02 2.38 -4.79
CA PHE A 10 -5.65 1.90 -3.56
C PHE A 10 -6.63 2.92 -2.97
N ILE A 11 -6.43 4.22 -3.26
CA ILE A 11 -7.29 5.31 -2.79
C ILE A 11 -7.93 6.02 -3.99
N LEU A 12 -9.24 5.90 -4.10
CA LEU A 12 -10.06 6.58 -5.10
C LEU A 12 -10.54 7.92 -4.55
N PHE A 13 -9.66 8.93 -4.54
CA PHE A 13 -9.93 10.24 -3.93
C PHE A 13 -11.21 10.92 -4.44
N LYS A 14 -11.52 10.80 -5.74
CA LYS A 14 -12.75 11.37 -6.33
C LYS A 14 -14.02 10.74 -5.76
N LEU A 15 -13.96 9.47 -5.37
CA LEU A 15 -15.10 8.70 -4.84
C LEU A 15 -15.11 8.64 -3.30
N ASN A 16 -14.05 9.13 -2.64
CA ASN A 16 -13.77 8.90 -1.23
C ASN A 16 -13.89 7.42 -0.86
N ARG A 17 -13.20 6.56 -1.63
CA ARG A 17 -13.16 5.12 -1.42
C ARG A 17 -11.74 4.59 -1.28
N VAL A 18 -11.56 3.59 -0.44
CA VAL A 18 -10.33 2.77 -0.37
C VAL A 18 -10.67 1.41 -0.94
N LEU A 19 -9.96 1.02 -1.99
CA LEU A 19 -10.14 -0.23 -2.71
C LEU A 19 -9.47 -1.37 -1.96
N TYR A 20 -10.14 -2.52 -1.88
CA TYR A 20 -9.54 -3.76 -1.38
C TYR A 20 -10.05 -4.97 -2.16
N TYR A 21 -9.26 -6.04 -2.16
CA TYR A 21 -9.61 -7.32 -2.79
C TYR A 21 -9.53 -8.43 -1.74
N GLY A 22 -10.48 -9.38 -1.80
CA GLY A 22 -10.57 -10.44 -0.80
C GLY A 22 -10.85 -9.91 0.62
N ASN A 23 -9.84 -9.89 1.49
CA ASN A 23 -9.96 -9.50 2.90
C ASN A 23 -9.54 -8.05 3.13
N ALA A 24 -10.44 -7.22 3.70
CA ALA A 24 -10.17 -5.82 4.04
C ALA A 24 -9.16 -5.64 5.18
N ASP A 25 -8.94 -6.70 5.97
CA ASP A 25 -8.05 -6.72 7.12
C ASP A 25 -6.69 -7.38 6.77
N GLN A 26 -6.47 -7.74 5.51
CA GLN A 26 -5.13 -8.08 5.00
C GLN A 26 -4.20 -6.88 5.17
N LEU A 27 -3.08 -7.09 5.87
CA LEU A 27 -2.05 -6.07 6.03
C LEU A 27 -1.30 -5.87 4.71
N LEU A 28 -1.05 -4.61 4.39
CA LEU A 28 -0.27 -4.16 3.25
C LEU A 28 0.99 -3.47 3.77
N ASP A 29 2.13 -3.83 3.20
CA ASP A 29 3.42 -3.20 3.51
C ASP A 29 3.56 -1.90 2.72
N PHE A 30 3.77 -0.79 3.42
CA PHE A 30 4.09 0.49 2.83
C PHE A 30 5.50 0.91 3.23
N THR A 31 6.20 1.54 2.31
CA THR A 31 7.44 2.24 2.59
C THR A 31 7.53 3.45 1.67
N THR A 32 8.23 4.48 2.11
CA THR A 32 8.50 5.62 1.22
C THR A 32 9.63 5.27 0.27
N LYS A 33 9.65 5.93 -0.88
CA LYS A 33 10.75 5.80 -1.85
C LYS A 33 12.09 6.20 -1.23
N ASP A 34 12.10 7.24 -0.40
CA ASP A 34 13.31 7.80 0.18
C ASP A 34 13.84 6.86 1.29
N ASP A 35 12.97 6.29 2.12
CA ASP A 35 13.37 5.27 3.11
C ASP A 35 13.92 4.01 2.43
N THR A 36 13.31 3.60 1.30
CA THR A 36 13.83 2.49 0.49
C THR A 36 15.23 2.80 -0.04
N ALA A 37 15.46 4.01 -0.56
CA ALA A 37 16.77 4.42 -1.08
C ALA A 37 17.84 4.44 0.03
N ASN A 38 17.50 4.99 1.20
CA ASN A 38 18.41 5.03 2.36
C ASN A 38 18.76 3.62 2.83
N TYR A 39 17.75 2.76 2.99
CA TYR A 39 17.97 1.38 3.42
C TYR A 39 18.85 0.60 2.44
N VAL A 40 18.63 0.76 1.13
CA VAL A 40 19.45 0.11 0.10
C VAL A 40 20.88 0.66 0.09
N ALA A 41 21.07 1.96 0.32
CA ALA A 41 22.41 2.55 0.40
C ALA A 41 23.22 1.98 1.57
N GLU A 42 22.61 1.86 2.75
CA GLU A 42 23.24 1.25 3.92
C GLU A 42 23.54 -0.24 3.69
N ALA A 43 22.57 -0.99 3.18
CA ALA A 43 22.74 -2.42 2.87
C ALA A 43 23.81 -2.68 1.81
N ALA A 44 24.00 -1.77 0.85
CA ALA A 44 25.02 -1.91 -0.18
C ALA A 44 26.45 -1.70 0.34
N LEU A 45 26.62 -0.98 1.46
CA LEU A 45 27.92 -0.68 2.05
C LEU A 45 28.37 -1.74 3.07
N ASP A 46 27.45 -2.56 3.57
CA ASP A 46 27.73 -3.62 4.55
C ASP A 46 27.97 -4.97 3.85
N SER A 47 29.18 -5.51 4.00
CA SER A 47 29.59 -6.79 3.41
C SER A 47 28.88 -8.00 4.01
N ASP A 48 28.30 -7.87 5.21
CA ASP A 48 27.57 -8.94 5.89
C ASP A 48 26.07 -8.96 5.54
N THR A 49 25.62 -8.02 4.69
CA THR A 49 24.22 -7.90 4.28
C THR A 49 23.71 -9.19 3.63
N PRO A 50 22.56 -9.73 4.08
CA PRO A 50 21.97 -10.92 3.48
C PRO A 50 21.43 -10.64 2.08
N ARG A 51 21.44 -11.66 1.22
CA ARG A 51 20.97 -11.55 -0.17
C ARG A 51 19.49 -11.16 -0.32
N HIS A 52 18.65 -11.44 0.68
CA HIS A 52 17.22 -11.15 0.64
C HIS A 52 16.84 -10.21 1.76
N LEU A 53 16.36 -9.02 1.39
CA LEU A 53 15.94 -7.98 2.31
C LEU A 53 14.42 -7.82 2.25
N ARG A 54 13.79 -7.69 3.41
CA ARG A 54 12.37 -7.39 3.54
C ARG A 54 12.24 -6.09 4.30
N ILE A 55 11.56 -5.11 3.71
CA ILE A 55 11.39 -3.78 4.30
C ILE A 55 9.94 -3.34 4.21
N ALA A 56 9.47 -2.77 5.30
CA ALA A 56 8.20 -2.06 5.41
C ALA A 56 8.40 -0.96 6.45
N GLY A 57 8.05 0.28 6.09
CA GLY A 57 8.02 1.40 7.04
C GLY A 57 6.71 1.44 7.83
N ASP A 58 5.62 0.90 7.27
CA ASP A 58 4.33 0.76 7.94
C ASP A 58 3.58 -0.47 7.42
N GLN A 59 2.69 -1.03 8.24
CA GLN A 59 1.82 -2.15 7.89
C GLN A 59 0.39 -1.83 8.28
N ILE A 60 -0.46 -1.56 7.29
CA ILE A 60 -1.84 -1.17 7.55
C ILE A 60 -2.81 -1.90 6.62
N SER A 61 -3.99 -2.20 7.13
CA SER A 61 -5.06 -2.77 6.34
C SER A 61 -5.83 -1.71 5.55
N ALA A 62 -6.64 -2.14 4.57
CA ALA A 62 -7.53 -1.22 3.86
C ALA A 62 -8.52 -0.53 4.82
N ARG A 63 -8.95 -1.23 5.88
CA ARG A 63 -9.83 -0.67 6.91
C ARG A 63 -9.15 0.46 7.67
N GLN A 64 -7.95 0.24 8.18
CA GLN A 64 -7.15 1.25 8.87
C GLN A 64 -6.80 2.42 7.94
N LEU A 65 -6.51 2.14 6.67
CA LEU A 65 -6.26 3.17 5.67
C LEU A 65 -7.47 4.11 5.48
N THR A 66 -8.72 3.61 5.61
CA THR A 66 -9.90 4.47 5.57
C THR A 66 -9.91 5.49 6.70
N GLU A 67 -9.45 5.13 7.90
CA GLU A 67 -9.40 5.99 9.07
C GLU A 67 -8.32 7.06 8.89
N VAL A 68 -7.13 6.63 8.45
CA VAL A 68 -5.97 7.51 8.19
C VAL A 68 -6.34 8.58 7.15
N VAL A 69 -6.84 8.17 5.98
CA VAL A 69 -7.17 9.13 4.92
C VAL A 69 -8.36 10.01 5.30
N SER A 70 -9.33 9.48 6.06
CA SER A 70 -10.47 10.27 6.50
C SER A 70 -10.06 11.41 7.42
N ARG A 71 -9.15 11.12 8.36
CA ARG A 71 -8.57 12.10 9.28
C ARG A 71 -7.77 13.16 8.53
N ILE A 72 -6.87 12.74 7.62
CA ILE A 72 -5.99 13.67 6.89
C ILE A 72 -6.78 14.56 5.93
N LYS A 73 -7.80 14.02 5.26
CA LYS A 73 -8.61 14.78 4.28
C LYS A 73 -9.81 15.48 4.89
N ASN A 74 -10.07 15.30 6.19
CA ASN A 74 -11.26 15.76 6.89
C ASN A 74 -12.56 15.42 6.13
N LYS A 75 -12.64 14.20 5.58
CA LYS A 75 -13.77 13.69 4.78
C LYS A 75 -13.97 12.22 5.08
N LYS A 76 -15.21 11.73 5.08
CA LYS A 76 -15.48 10.31 5.33
C LYS A 76 -15.09 9.46 4.11
N TYR A 77 -14.08 8.62 4.26
CA TYR A 77 -13.77 7.54 3.31
C TYR A 77 -14.43 6.23 3.74
N ARG A 78 -14.71 5.36 2.77
CA ARG A 78 -15.29 4.03 3.01
C ARG A 78 -14.58 2.99 2.16
N LEU A 79 -14.68 1.73 2.55
CA LEU A 79 -14.19 0.62 1.75
C LEU A 79 -14.98 0.49 0.44
N LEU A 80 -14.30 0.03 -0.60
CA LEU A 80 -14.87 -0.44 -1.85
C LEU A 80 -14.29 -1.82 -2.15
N TYR A 81 -15.17 -2.83 -2.23
CA TYR A 81 -14.77 -4.18 -2.59
C TYR A 81 -14.53 -4.26 -4.10
N GLY A 82 -13.28 -4.55 -4.48
CA GLY A 82 -12.85 -4.71 -5.87
C GLY A 82 -13.06 -6.11 -6.44
N GLY A 83 -13.40 -7.09 -5.60
CA GLY A 83 -13.59 -8.49 -5.98
C GLY A 83 -12.72 -9.46 -5.18
N GLY A 84 -12.94 -10.75 -5.40
CA GLY A 84 -12.11 -11.80 -4.83
C GLY A 84 -10.76 -11.91 -5.57
N LEU A 85 -9.83 -12.69 -5.02
CA LEU A 85 -8.52 -12.92 -5.65
C LEU A 85 -8.64 -13.53 -7.06
N SER A 86 -9.69 -14.32 -7.32
CA SER A 86 -9.99 -14.85 -8.65
C SER A 86 -10.38 -13.78 -9.67
N MET A 87 -11.06 -12.71 -9.24
CA MET A 87 -11.35 -11.57 -10.11
C MET A 87 -10.10 -10.71 -10.34
N LEU A 88 -9.25 -10.55 -9.32
CA LEU A 88 -7.98 -9.84 -9.46
C LEU A 88 -7.08 -10.51 -10.52
N ASP A 89 -7.01 -11.84 -10.53
CA ASP A 89 -6.22 -12.61 -11.51
C ASP A 89 -6.68 -12.36 -12.96
N VAL A 90 -7.99 -12.20 -13.19
CA VAL A 90 -8.53 -11.87 -14.51
C VAL A 90 -8.18 -10.44 -14.95
N MET A 91 -8.07 -9.49 -14.02
CA MET A 91 -7.77 -8.08 -14.33
C MET A 91 -6.27 -7.82 -14.59
N LEU A 92 -5.38 -8.71 -14.13
CA LEU A 92 -3.93 -8.59 -14.30
C LEU A 92 -3.41 -9.26 -15.58
N LYS A 93 -4.27 -9.97 -16.31
CA LYS A 93 -4.00 -10.50 -17.67
C LYS A 93 -4.46 -9.51 -18.73
#